data_AF-A0A292Z583-F1
#
_entry.id   AF-A0A292Z583-F1
#
_cell.length_a   1.000
_cell.length_b   1.000
_cell.length_c   1.000
_cell.angle_alpha   90.00
_cell.angle_beta   90.00
_cell.angle_gamma   90.00
#
_symmetry.space_group_name_H-M   'P 1'
#
loop_
_entity.id
_entity.type
_entity.pdbx_description
1 polymer ?
#
loop_
_entity_poly.entity_id
_entity_poly.type
_entity_poly.pdbx_seq_one_letter_code
_entity_poly.pdbx_strand_id
1 'polypeptide(L)'
;MSGTGKAGETEPRGLGEGSTQVVAATVIAVSGAVAGYFMPLAGYAFGLAAIVLSLLARRRGAVTRWLVPLVIGVGAIVMGVVMQMHYASLS
;
A
#
# COMPACT_ATOMS: atom_id res chain seq x y z
N MET A 1 -22.09 40.31 11.75
CA MET A 1 -21.14 39.36 11.11
C MET A 1 -20.80 38.30 12.15
N SER A 2 -21.54 37.19 12.16
CA SER A 2 -21.40 36.12 13.15
C SER A 2 -20.98 34.84 12.44
N GLY A 3 -19.79 34.34 12.80
CA GLY A 3 -19.22 33.10 12.31
C GLY A 3 -19.99 31.90 12.83
N THR A 4 -20.99 31.47 12.08
CA THR A 4 -21.66 30.17 12.26
C THR A 4 -21.57 29.38 10.96
N GLY A 5 -20.35 28.95 10.63
CA GLY A 5 -20.18 27.83 9.70
C GLY A 5 -20.90 26.62 10.29
N LYS A 6 -21.85 26.07 9.53
CA LYS A 6 -22.70 24.96 9.99
C LYS A 6 -21.82 23.80 10.46
N ALA A 7 -22.00 23.38 11.72
CA ALA A 7 -21.42 22.18 12.31
C ALA A 7 -22.04 20.90 11.73
N GLY A 8 -21.97 20.76 10.41
CA GLY A 8 -22.58 19.69 9.62
C GLY A 8 -21.94 19.51 8.24
N GLU A 9 -20.89 20.26 7.91
CA GLU A 9 -19.97 19.89 6.82
C GLU A 9 -19.10 18.72 7.31
N THR A 10 -19.73 17.56 7.53
CA THR A 10 -18.99 16.31 7.35
C THR A 10 -18.53 16.32 5.91
N GLU A 11 -17.24 16.64 5.70
CA GLU A 11 -16.51 16.32 4.49
C GLU A 11 -17.00 14.97 3.97
N PRO A 12 -17.19 14.80 2.65
CA PRO A 12 -17.73 13.57 2.10
C PRO A 12 -16.82 12.40 2.47
N ARG A 13 -17.15 11.71 3.57
CA ARG A 13 -16.40 10.60 4.21
C ARG A 13 -16.22 9.36 3.32
N GLY A 14 -16.53 9.45 2.03
CA GLY A 14 -16.41 8.33 1.08
C GLY A 14 -15.31 8.47 0.05
N LEU A 15 -14.96 9.70 -0.38
CA LEU A 15 -14.06 9.90 -1.52
C LEU A 15 -12.61 10.15 -1.11
N GLY A 16 -12.39 10.85 0.01
CA GLY A 16 -11.05 11.14 0.53
C GLY A 16 -10.35 9.91 1.12
N GLU A 17 -11.08 9.09 1.89
CA GLU A 17 -10.50 7.94 2.61
C GLU A 17 -9.95 6.87 1.66
N GLY A 18 -10.67 6.56 0.58
CA GLY A 18 -10.20 5.61 -0.44
C GLY A 18 -8.93 6.10 -1.14
N SER A 19 -8.83 7.41 -1.40
CA SER A 19 -7.65 8.00 -2.04
C SER A 19 -6.43 7.97 -1.12
N THR A 20 -6.58 8.39 0.15
CA THR A 20 -5.49 8.36 1.15
C THR A 20 -4.98 6.94 1.38
N GLN A 21 -5.88 5.96 1.39
CA GLN A 21 -5.51 4.57 1.57
C GLN A 21 -4.73 4.00 0.38
N VAL A 22 -5.07 4.36 -0.86
CA VAL A 22 -4.27 3.98 -2.04
C VAL A 22 -2.87 4.58 -1.96
N VAL A 23 -2.75 5.85 -1.54
CA VAL A 23 -1.44 6.49 -1.36
C VAL A 23 -0.63 5.77 -0.29
N ALA A 24 -1.22 5.50 0.88
CA ALA A 24 -0.55 4.76 1.95
C ALA A 24 -0.13 3.36 1.50
N ALA A 25 -1.02 2.62 0.83
CA ALA A 25 -0.70 1.30 0.27
C ALA A 25 0.46 1.37 -0.73
N THR A 26 0.53 2.43 -1.53
CA THR A 26 1.59 2.62 -2.53
C THR A 26 2.92 2.89 -1.87
N VAL A 27 2.96 3.78 -0.87
CA VAL A 27 4.18 4.05 -0.10
C VAL A 27 4.67 2.78 0.60
N ILE A 28 3.77 2.01 1.19
CA ILE A 28 4.12 0.72 1.83
C ILE A 28 4.66 -0.26 0.81
N ALA A 29 4.05 -0.36 -0.38
CA ALA A 29 4.48 -1.27 -1.44
C ALA A 29 5.90 -0.92 -1.92
N VAL A 30 6.17 0.36 -2.15
CA VAL A 30 7.49 0.85 -2.60
C VAL A 30 8.54 0.63 -1.52
N SER A 31 8.23 0.99 -0.27
CA SER A 31 9.11 0.73 0.87
C SER A 31 9.40 -0.76 1.02
N GLY A 32 8.41 -1.63 0.79
CA GLY A 32 8.58 -3.08 0.79
C GLY A 32 9.48 -3.57 -0.32
N ALA A 33 9.35 -3.06 -1.53
CA ALA A 33 10.21 -3.42 -2.65
C ALA A 33 11.68 -3.04 -2.39
N VAL A 34 11.92 -1.85 -1.82
CA VAL A 34 13.27 -1.39 -1.46
C VAL A 34 13.82 -2.17 -0.26
N ALA A 35 13.04 -2.32 0.80
CA ALA A 35 13.47 -3.03 2.01
C ALA A 35 13.72 -4.52 1.74
N GLY A 36 12.92 -5.14 0.86
CA GLY A 36 13.07 -6.52 0.43
C GLY A 36 14.40 -6.83 -0.25
N TYR A 37 15.05 -5.81 -0.82
CA TYR A 37 16.40 -5.94 -1.38
C TYR A 37 17.45 -6.26 -0.30
N PHE A 38 17.38 -5.59 0.85
CA PHE A 38 18.35 -5.73 1.94
C PHE A 38 17.94 -6.78 2.97
N MET A 39 16.63 -6.98 3.16
CA MET A 39 16.07 -7.90 4.13
C MET A 39 14.85 -8.59 3.53
N PRO A 40 14.98 -9.82 3.00
CA PRO A 40 13.91 -10.52 2.31
C PRO A 40 12.60 -10.60 3.11
N LEU A 41 12.71 -10.83 4.43
CA LEU A 41 11.57 -10.87 5.34
C LEU A 41 10.74 -9.57 5.35
N ALA A 42 11.40 -8.42 5.26
CA ALA A 42 10.74 -7.12 5.19
C ALA A 42 9.96 -6.97 3.88
N GLY A 43 10.52 -7.45 2.76
CA GLY A 43 9.84 -7.48 1.46
C GLY A 43 8.51 -8.22 1.51
N TYR A 44 8.46 -9.38 2.16
CA TYR A 44 7.22 -10.13 2.35
C TYR A 44 6.20 -9.38 3.22
N ALA A 45 6.62 -8.85 4.37
CA ALA A 45 5.74 -8.19 5.32
C ALA A 45 5.09 -6.95 4.71
N PHE A 46 5.88 -6.08 4.09
CA PHE A 46 5.39 -4.87 3.45
C PHE A 46 4.62 -5.16 2.16
N GLY A 47 5.05 -6.16 1.38
CA GLY A 47 4.31 -6.61 0.19
C GLY A 47 2.91 -7.12 0.53
N LEU A 48 2.78 -7.95 1.57
CA LEU A 48 1.48 -8.40 2.08
C LEU A 48 0.63 -7.24 2.61
N ALA A 49 1.21 -6.33 3.38
CA ALA A 49 0.51 -5.15 3.88
C ALA A 49 -0.04 -4.28 2.74
N ALA A 50 0.76 -4.07 1.68
CA ALA A 50 0.34 -3.35 0.48
C ALA A 50 -0.83 -4.05 -0.22
N ILE A 51 -0.80 -5.37 -0.37
CA ILE A 51 -1.89 -6.15 -0.98
C ILE A 51 -3.18 -6.00 -0.18
N VAL A 52 -3.11 -6.17 1.15
CA VAL A 52 -4.28 -6.04 2.03
C VAL A 52 -4.88 -4.64 1.94
N LEU A 53 -4.04 -3.59 2.00
CA LEU A 53 -4.50 -2.21 1.90
C LEU A 53 -5.07 -1.88 0.52
N SER A 54 -4.53 -2.46 -0.55
CA SER A 54 -5.04 -2.35 -1.91
C SER A 54 -6.43 -2.98 -2.05
N LEU A 55 -6.62 -4.17 -1.49
CA LEU A 55 -7.92 -4.86 -1.49
C LEU A 55 -8.95 -4.10 -0.66
N LEU A 56 -8.55 -3.55 0.48
CA LEU A 56 -9.42 -2.73 1.32
C LEU A 56 -9.77 -1.41 0.62
N ALA A 57 -8.85 -0.81 -0.13
CA ALA A 57 -9.12 0.39 -0.94
C ALA A 57 -10.13 0.10 -2.06
N ARG A 58 -10.00 -1.05 -2.74
CA ARG A 58 -10.99 -1.52 -3.74
C ARG A 58 -12.40 -1.64 -3.12
N ARG A 59 -12.50 -2.23 -1.92
CA ARG A 59 -13.79 -2.39 -1.22
C ARG A 59 -14.42 -1.06 -0.83
N ARG A 60 -13.61 -0.02 -0.59
CA ARG A 60 -14.07 1.35 -0.27
C ARG A 60 -14.40 2.19 -1.50
N GLY A 61 -14.48 1.59 -2.68
CA GLY A 61 -14.85 2.31 -3.91
C GLY A 61 -13.69 3.11 -4.54
N ALA A 62 -12.44 2.86 -4.12
CA ALA A 62 -11.31 3.34 -4.91
C ALA A 62 -11.37 2.65 -6.28
N VAL A 63 -11.58 3.45 -7.31
CA VAL A 63 -11.57 3.06 -8.74
C VAL A 63 -10.20 2.43 -9.09
N THR A 64 -9.91 2.15 -10.36
CA THR A 64 -8.72 1.47 -10.94
C THR A 64 -7.35 1.69 -10.26
N ARG A 65 -7.17 2.79 -9.52
CA ARG A 65 -5.96 3.10 -8.73
C ARG A 65 -5.58 2.07 -7.67
N TRP A 66 -6.49 1.21 -7.20
CA TRP A 66 -6.16 0.14 -6.25
C TRP A 66 -5.18 -0.92 -6.83
N LEU A 67 -5.09 -1.02 -8.16
CA LEU A 67 -4.19 -1.96 -8.83
C LEU A 67 -2.70 -1.58 -8.70
N VAL A 68 -2.40 -0.28 -8.60
CA VAL A 68 -1.01 0.20 -8.53
C VAL A 68 -0.27 -0.35 -7.31
N PRO A 69 -0.72 -0.12 -6.07
CA PRO A 69 -0.06 -0.68 -4.89
C PRO A 69 -0.12 -2.21 -4.84
N LEU A 70 -1.13 -2.83 -5.45
CA LEU A 70 -1.23 -4.29 -5.55
C LEU A 70 -0.08 -4.87 -6.39
N VAL A 71 0.15 -4.33 -7.59
CA VAL A 71 1.21 -4.80 -8.50
C VAL A 71 2.58 -4.58 -7.87
N ILE A 72 2.81 -3.42 -7.25
CA ILE A 72 4.07 -3.13 -6.56
C ILE A 72 4.26 -4.07 -5.36
N GLY A 73 3.21 -4.33 -4.59
CA GLY A 73 3.25 -5.25 -3.44
C GLY A 73 3.58 -6.68 -3.83
N VAL A 74 3.02 -7.17 -4.94
CA VAL A 74 3.40 -8.47 -5.52
C VAL A 74 4.86 -8.46 -5.97
N GLY A 75 5.31 -7.38 -6.63
CA GLY A 75 6.71 -7.21 -7.03
C GLY A 75 7.68 -7.25 -5.84
N ALA A 76 7.32 -6.63 -4.71
CA ALA A 76 8.12 -6.67 -3.48
C ALA A 76 8.29 -8.09 -2.93
N ILE A 77 7.23 -8.91 -2.99
CA ILE A 77 7.28 -10.33 -2.58
C ILE A 77 8.20 -11.11 -3.52
N VAL A 78 8.03 -10.96 -4.83
CA VAL A 78 8.89 -11.62 -5.83
C VAL A 78 10.35 -11.25 -5.61
N MET A 79 10.65 -9.97 -5.36
CA MET A 79 12.01 -9.51 -5.07
C MET A 79 12.58 -10.14 -3.79
N GLY A 80 11.77 -10.22 -2.72
CA GLY A 80 12.15 -10.90 -1.49
C GLY A 80 12.49 -12.38 -1.73
N VAL A 81 11.69 -13.10 -2.52
CA VAL A 81 11.96 -14.50 -2.91
C VAL A 81 13.28 -14.61 -3.67
N VAL A 82 13.48 -13.75 -4.69
CA VAL A 82 14.69 -13.76 -5.52
C VAL A 82 15.94 -13.49 -4.68
N MET A 83 15.90 -12.50 -3.79
CA MET A 83 17.02 -12.18 -2.91
C MET A 83 17.28 -13.28 -1.88
N GLN A 84 16.23 -13.90 -1.34
CA GLN A 84 16.38 -15.04 -0.45
C GLN A 84 17.06 -16.22 -1.14
N MET A 85 16.67 -16.53 -2.39
CA MET A 85 17.34 -17.57 -3.19
C MET A 85 18.79 -17.19 -3.51
N HIS A 86 19.06 -15.93 -3.81
CA HIS A 86 20.41 -15.45 -4.06
C HIS A 86 21.31 -15.62 -2.83
N TYR A 87 20.86 -15.17 -1.65
CA TYR A 87 21.62 -15.35 -0.42
C TYR A 87 21.82 -16.83 -0.05
N ALA A 88 20.81 -17.67 -0.26
CA ALA A 88 20.93 -19.12 -0.04
C ALA A 88 21.87 -19.81 -1.03
N SER A 89 22.03 -19.27 -2.26
CA SER A 89 22.98 -19.81 -3.25
C SER A 89 24.44 -19.43 -2.98
N LEU A 90 24.66 -18.41 -2.14
CA LEU A 90 25.99 -17.94 -1.74
C LEU A 90 26.52 -18.59 -0.46
N SER A 91 25.67 -19.32 0.28
CA SER A 91 26.02 -20.07 1.49
C SER A 91 26.33 -21.53 1.18
#